data_AF-A0ABC8UU84-F1
#
_entry.id   AF-A0ABC8UU84-F1
#
_cell.length_a   1.000
_cell.length_b   1.000
_cell.length_c   1.000
_cell.angle_alpha   90.00
_cell.angle_beta   90.00
_cell.angle_gamma   90.00
#
_symmetry.space_group_name_H-M   'P 1'
#
loop_
_entity.id
_entity.type
_entity.pdbx_description
1 polymer ?
#
loop_
_entity_poly.entity_id
_entity_poly.type
_entity_poly.pdbx_seq_one_letter_code
_entity_poly.pdbx_strand_id
1 'polypeptide(L)'
;MLFLHNRSIKKSEEDIPVPPLLKSAALWGVFLAVSSNTRYQVINGLERLVEASPLAKQVPPVALVFTFGVRFANNIYGGMQFVDWARWSGVQ
;
A
#
# COMPACT_ATOMS: atom_id res chain seq x y z
N MET A 1 -1.63 -8.89 40.01
CA MET A 1 -1.26 -7.48 39.76
C MET A 1 -0.51 -7.43 38.44
N LEU A 2 -1.18 -7.05 37.35
CA LEU A 2 -0.61 -7.02 36.00
C LEU A 2 0.39 -5.85 35.91
N PHE A 3 1.66 -6.17 35.69
CA PHE A 3 2.73 -5.20 35.50
C PHE A 3 2.60 -4.61 34.09
N LEU A 4 1.82 -3.53 33.94
CA LEU A 4 1.82 -2.72 32.72
C LEU A 4 3.14 -1.94 32.67
N HIS A 5 4.13 -2.49 31.97
CA HIS A 5 5.38 -1.82 31.68
C HIS A 5 5.11 -0.64 30.74
N ASN A 6 5.07 0.57 31.32
CA ASN A 6 5.04 1.84 30.60
C ASN A 6 6.32 1.94 29.75
N ARG A 7 6.23 1.65 28.45
CA ARG A 7 7.28 1.93 27.47
C ARG A 7 7.34 3.45 27.26
N SER A 8 7.83 4.18 28.25
CA SER A 8 8.37 5.52 28.03
C SER A 8 9.58 5.33 27.12
N ILE A 9 9.47 5.80 25.87
CA ILE A 9 10.55 5.84 24.90
C ILE A 9 11.63 6.74 25.51
N LYS A 10 12.60 6.13 26.21
CA LYS A 10 13.81 6.82 26.62
C LYS A 10 14.56 7.18 25.34
N LYS A 11 14.70 8.47 25.09
CA LYS A 11 15.56 9.03 24.05
C LYS A 11 17.01 8.86 24.52
N SER A 12 17.57 7.66 24.37
CA SER A 12 18.94 7.32 24.76
C SER A 12 19.86 7.39 23.54
N GLU A 13 20.73 8.40 23.56
CA GLU A 13 22.16 8.38 23.17
C GLU A 13 22.62 7.34 22.14
N GLU A 14 22.27 7.54 20.88
CA GLU A 14 23.16 7.32 19.75
C GLU A 14 22.62 8.23 18.63
N ASP A 15 23.45 9.11 18.09
CA ASP A 15 23.07 10.15 17.13
C ASP A 15 22.80 9.55 15.74
N ILE A 16 21.93 8.54 15.71
CA ILE A 16 21.36 7.99 14.50
C ILE A 16 20.23 8.95 14.15
N PRO A 17 20.32 9.71 13.03
CA PRO A 17 19.26 10.61 12.62
C PRO A 17 18.01 9.77 12.37
N VAL A 18 17.13 9.72 13.38
CA VAL A 18 15.83 9.09 13.26
C VAL A 18 15.07 9.83 12.16
N PRO A 19 14.69 9.15 11.07
CA PRO A 19 13.93 9.80 10.01
C PRO A 19 12.67 10.41 10.61
N PRO A 20 12.20 11.57 10.11
CA PRO A 20 11.13 12.33 10.74
C PRO A 20 9.80 11.56 10.69
N LEU A 21 9.58 10.68 11.69
CA LEU A 21 8.52 9.67 11.72
C LEU A 21 7.13 10.28 11.50
N LEU A 22 6.86 11.44 12.10
CA LEU A 22 5.58 12.14 11.93
C LEU A 22 5.38 12.63 10.50
N LYS A 23 6.44 13.15 9.86
CA LYS A 23 6.38 13.60 8.47
C LYS A 23 6.22 12.40 7.53
N SER A 24 6.98 11.33 7.74
CA SER A 24 6.86 10.08 6.98
C SER A 24 5.47 9.46 7.11
N ALA A 25 4.91 9.40 8.33
CA ALA A 25 3.57 8.89 8.58
C ALA A 25 2.49 9.76 7.93
N ALA A 26 2.62 11.08 7.99
CA ALA A 26 1.69 12.00 7.33
C ALA A 26 1.75 11.85 5.80
N LEU A 27 2.94 11.78 5.22
CA LEU A 27 3.12 11.57 3.77
C LEU A 27 2.55 10.24 3.30
N TRP A 28 2.81 9.16 4.05
CA TRP A 28 2.22 7.86 3.79
C TRP A 28 0.70 7.89 3.93
N GLY A 29 0.17 8.56 4.95
CA GLY A 29 -1.27 8.74 5.16
C GLY A 29 -1.96 9.47 4.00
N VAL A 30 -1.39 10.58 3.53
CA VAL A 30 -1.89 11.33 2.37
C VAL A 30 -1.80 10.48 1.10
N PHE A 31 -0.65 9.82 0.89
CA PHE A 31 -0.46 8.91 -0.23
C PHE A 31 -1.53 7.81 -0.25
N LEU A 32 -1.82 7.18 0.90
CA LEU A 32 -2.88 6.18 1.00
C LEU A 32 -4.26 6.78 0.74
N ALA A 33 -4.57 7.96 1.29
CA ALA A 33 -5.88 8.59 1.11
C ALA A 33 -6.20 8.83 -0.37
N VAL A 34 -5.22 9.32 -1.15
CA VAL A 34 -5.42 9.64 -2.57
C VAL A 34 -5.27 8.41 -3.45
N SER A 35 -4.24 7.59 -3.24
CA SER A 35 -3.93 6.47 -4.14
C SER A 35 -4.85 5.26 -3.95
N SER A 36 -5.34 5.00 -2.73
CA SER A 36 -6.03 3.74 -2.44
C SER A 36 -7.40 3.67 -3.12
N ASN A 37 -8.17 4.77 -3.10
CA ASN A 37 -9.50 4.79 -3.72
C ASN A 37 -9.42 4.66 -5.25
N THR A 38 -8.48 5.37 -5.89
CA THR A 38 -8.28 5.28 -7.34
C THR A 38 -7.85 3.88 -7.76
N ARG A 39 -6.88 3.29 -7.06
CA ARG A 39 -6.42 1.92 -7.36
C ARG A 39 -7.53 0.89 -7.15
N TYR A 40 -8.34 1.04 -6.09
CA TYR A 40 -9.50 0.18 -5.85
C TYR A 40 -10.51 0.24 -7.00
N GLN A 41 -10.87 1.44 -7.47
CA GLN A 41 -11.83 1.59 -8.58
C GLN A 41 -11.30 0.98 -9.88
N VAL A 42 -10.01 1.15 -10.17
CA VAL A 42 -9.37 0.55 -11.35
C VAL A 42 -9.41 -0.98 -11.27
N ILE A 43 -9.01 -1.56 -10.14
CA ILE A 43 -8.98 -3.03 -9.96
C ILE A 43 -10.39 -3.61 -10.05
N ASN A 44 -11.37 -3.02 -9.37
CA ASN A 44 -12.75 -3.48 -9.44
C ASN A 44 -13.32 -3.35 -10.86
N GLY A 45 -12.96 -2.30 -11.60
CA GLY A 45 -13.34 -2.15 -13.00
C GLY A 45 -12.76 -3.27 -13.87
N LEU A 46 -11.47 -3.57 -13.69
CA LEU A 46 -10.79 -4.64 -14.38
C LEU A 46 -11.36 -6.04 -14.05
N GLU A 47 -11.59 -6.32 -12.77
CA GLU A 47 -12.21 -7.58 -12.31
C GLU A 47 -13.60 -7.75 -12.96
N ARG A 48 -14.44 -6.70 -12.96
CA ARG A 48 -15.76 -6.72 -13.62
C ARG A 48 -15.70 -6.97 -15.12
N LEU A 49 -14.73 -6.38 -15.82
CA LEU A 49 -14.56 -6.59 -17.26
C LEU A 49 -14.19 -8.05 -17.57
N VAL A 50 -13.33 -8.65 -16.74
CA VAL A 50 -12.96 -10.06 -16.90
C VAL A 50 -14.11 -10.98 -16.55
N GLU A 51 -14.84 -10.75 -15.45
CA GLU A 51 -16.02 -11.53 -15.08
C GLU A 51 -17.14 -11.45 -16.14
N ALA A 52 -17.30 -10.31 -16.79
CA ALA A 52 -18.27 -10.15 -17.88
C ALA A 52 -17.88 -10.97 -19.13
N SER A 53 -16.60 -11.31 -19.29
CA SER A 53 -16.08 -11.97 -20.48
C SER A 53 -16.59 -13.42 -20.62
N PRO A 54 -16.87 -13.90 -21.85
CA PRO A 54 -17.24 -15.29 -22.10
C PRO A 54 -16.17 -16.28 -21.66
N LEU A 55 -14.90 -15.90 -21.79
CA LEU A 55 -13.75 -16.74 -21.43
C LEU A 55 -13.69 -17.02 -19.92
N ALA A 56 -13.91 -16.01 -19.09
CA ALA A 56 -13.94 -16.20 -17.64
C ALA A 56 -15.15 -17.04 -17.18
N LYS A 57 -16.29 -16.92 -17.87
CA LYS A 57 -17.49 -17.72 -17.59
C LYS A 57 -17.30 -19.19 -17.97
N GLN A 58 -16.58 -19.46 -19.05
CA GLN A 58 -16.29 -20.82 -19.52
C GLN A 58 -15.14 -21.47 -18.75
N VAL A 59 -14.16 -20.68 -18.30
CA VAL A 59 -12.96 -21.16 -17.60
C VAL A 59 -12.76 -20.34 -16.32
N PRO A 60 -13.43 -20.69 -15.21
CA PRO A 60 -13.36 -19.96 -13.94
C PRO A 60 -11.92 -19.69 -13.41
N PRO A 61 -10.94 -20.59 -13.60
CA PRO A 61 -9.55 -20.31 -13.22
C PRO A 61 -8.93 -19.09 -13.89
N VAL A 62 -9.38 -18.68 -15.08
CA VAL A 62 -8.87 -17.49 -15.78
C VAL A 62 -9.14 -16.22 -14.97
N ALA A 63 -10.34 -16.09 -14.40
CA ALA A 63 -10.69 -14.97 -13.53
C ALA A 63 -9.81 -14.95 -12.28
N LEU A 64 -9.54 -16.12 -11.67
CA LEU A 64 -8.67 -16.23 -10.50
C LEU A 64 -7.24 -15.80 -10.79
N VAL A 65 -6.64 -16.31 -11.88
CA VAL A 65 -5.28 -15.94 -12.29
C VAL A 65 -5.19 -14.45 -12.60
N PHE A 66 -6.20 -13.90 -13.28
CA PHE A 66 -6.28 -12.48 -13.55
C PHE A 66 -6.34 -11.64 -12.27
N THR A 67 -7.24 -11.96 -11.36
CA THR A 67 -7.40 -11.26 -10.08
C THR A 67 -6.11 -11.31 -9.27
N PHE A 68 -5.45 -12.47 -9.21
CA PHE A 68 -4.15 -12.59 -8.57
C PHE A 68 -3.12 -11.68 -9.23
N GLY A 69 -3.01 -11.70 -10.56
CA GLY A 69 -2.06 -10.89 -11.31
C GLY A 69 -2.27 -9.39 -11.12
N VAL A 70 -3.52 -8.92 -11.19
CA VAL A 70 -3.87 -7.50 -10.98
C VAL A 70 -3.56 -7.06 -9.55
N ARG A 71 -3.84 -7.89 -8.54
CA ARG A 71 -3.55 -7.57 -7.14
C ARG A 71 -2.05 -7.57 -6.85
N PHE A 72 -1.31 -8.49 -7.46
CA PHE A 72 0.15 -8.52 -7.39
C PHE A 72 0.76 -7.25 -8.02
N ALA A 73 0.36 -6.93 -9.25
CA ALA A 73 0.82 -5.73 -9.96
C ALA A 73 0.48 -4.44 -9.19
N ASN A 74 -0.71 -4.35 -8.60
CA ASN A 74 -1.10 -3.22 -7.76
C ASN A 74 -0.20 -3.04 -6.52
N ASN A 75 0.28 -4.13 -5.92
CA ASN A 75 1.19 -4.03 -4.78
C ASN A 75 2.55 -3.47 -5.20
N ILE A 76 3.12 -3.98 -6.29
CA ILE A 76 4.39 -3.50 -6.84
C ILE A 76 4.27 -2.03 -7.27
N TYR A 77 3.22 -1.69 -8.02
CA TYR A 77 2.98 -0.31 -8.47
C TYR A 77 2.77 0.66 -7.31
N GLY A 78 1.99 0.27 -6.30
CA GLY A 78 1.80 1.08 -5.10
C GLY A 78 3.10 1.33 -4.35
N GLY A 79 3.99 0.34 -4.28
CA GLY A 79 5.33 0.48 -3.70
C GLY A 79 6.20 1.47 -4.47
N MET A 80 6.29 1.33 -5.79
CA MET A 80 7.05 2.26 -6.64
C MET A 80 6.52 3.69 -6.55
N GLN A 81 5.20 3.86 -6.64
CA GLN A 81 4.56 5.17 -6.54
C GLN A 81 4.82 5.84 -5.17
N PHE A 82 4.87 5.05 -4.09
CA PHE A 82 5.22 5.58 -2.77
C PHE A 82 6.70 5.97 -2.68
N VAL A 83 7.61 5.18 -3.26
CA VAL A 83 9.05 5.52 -3.31
C VAL A 83 9.27 6.84 -4.04
N ASP A 84 8.65 7.02 -5.20
CA ASP A 84 8.75 8.28 -5.95
C ASP A 84 8.17 9.46 -5.16
N TRP A 85 7.03 9.25 -4.50
CA TRP A 85 6.42 10.25 -3.60
C TRP A 85 7.30 10.61 -2.41
N ALA A 86 7.94 9.61 -1.78
CA ALA A 86 8.86 9.80 -0.66
C ALA A 86 10.12 10.57 -1.09
N ARG A 87 10.65 10.25 -2.27
CA ARG A 87 11.80 10.93 -2.86
C ARG A 87 11.50 12.40 -3.19
N TRP A 88 10.32 12.67 -3.76
CA TRP A 88 9.91 14.04 -4.10
C TRP A 88 9.63 14.90 -2.86
N SER A 89 9.19 14.28 -1.76
CA SER A 89 8.91 14.97 -0.50
C SER A 89 10.14 15.16 0.39
N GLY A 90 11.32 14.65 0.00
CA GLY A 90 12.58 14.82 0.73
C GLY A 90 12.62 14.09 2.08
N VAL A 91 11.80 13.05 2.24
CA VAL A 91 11.71 12.25 3.46
C VAL A 91 12.43 10.89 3.35
N GLN A 92 13.09 10.66 2.21
CA GLN A 92 13.94 9.51 1.94
C GLN A 92 15.42 9.89 1.94
#